data_AF-A0AAE0WIS3-F1
#
_entry.id   AF-A0AAE0WIS3-F1
#
_cell.length_a   1.000
_cell.length_b   1.000
_cell.length_c   1.000
_cell.angle_alpha   90.00
_cell.angle_beta   90.00
_cell.angle_gamma   90.00
#
_symmetry.space_group_name_H-M   'P 1'
#
loop_
_entity.id
_entity.type
_entity.pdbx_description
1 polymer ?
#
loop_
_entity_poly.entity_id
_entity_poly.type
_entity_poly.pdbx_seq_one_letter_code
_entity_poly.pdbx_strand_id
1 'polypeptide(L)'
;MGACVSSGSNEEGDQKKRSQAIDRTLEEDSKKLRRECKILLLGSGESGKSTIVKQMKIIHQNGYSRDELAMYRHTIYKNLVDCAKALIGAMRQFEVEVEDPANRERCEYIMEYAVDPDPQQALDPRIGEAVSHLWKDPCISKVLEHQNEFYLMDSAPYFFDEVERISTPDFEPTEADVLRARTKTTGIYETRFQMQQLSIHMFDVGGQRSERKKWIHCFENVTSIIFCVALSEYDQVLLEESSQNRMMESLVLFDSVVNSRWFMRTSIILFLNKVDLFRAKLKKSPLANYFPDYSGGDDVNRAAKYLLWRFNQVNRAHLNLYPHLTQATDTSNIRLVFAAVKETILQNALKDSGIL
;
A
#
# COMPACT_ATOMS: atom_id res chain seq x y z
N MET A 1 -58.34 19.51 -48.64
CA MET A 1 -57.23 19.89 -47.74
C MET A 1 -57.14 18.85 -46.64
N GLY A 2 -55.93 18.35 -46.37
CA GLY A 2 -55.67 17.41 -45.27
C GLY A 2 -54.53 16.44 -45.59
N ALA A 3 -53.31 16.96 -45.70
CA ALA A 3 -52.10 16.16 -45.83
C ALA A 3 -51.68 15.64 -44.45
N CYS A 4 -51.82 14.33 -44.22
CA CYS A 4 -51.24 13.65 -43.05
C CYS A 4 -49.80 13.24 -43.38
N VAL A 5 -48.84 13.96 -42.79
CA VAL A 5 -47.40 13.72 -42.92
C VAL A 5 -46.99 12.55 -42.04
N SER A 6 -46.29 11.58 -42.63
CA SER A 6 -45.68 10.42 -41.97
C SER A 6 -44.54 10.86 -41.04
N SER A 7 -44.81 10.95 -39.74
CA SER A 7 -43.78 11.20 -38.71
C SER A 7 -43.13 9.91 -38.16
N GLY A 8 -43.74 8.74 -38.33
CA GLY A 8 -43.25 7.49 -37.72
C GLY A 8 -42.08 6.79 -38.42
N SER A 9 -41.88 6.99 -39.72
CA SER A 9 -40.84 6.28 -40.49
C SER A 9 -39.43 6.83 -40.27
N ASN A 10 -39.29 8.13 -39.98
CA ASN A 10 -38.00 8.73 -39.63
C ASN A 10 -37.57 8.34 -38.21
N GLU A 11 -38.52 8.24 -37.27
CA GLU A 11 -38.21 7.84 -35.89
C GLU A 11 -37.74 6.38 -35.79
N GLU A 12 -38.35 5.44 -36.52
CA GLU A 12 -37.87 4.04 -36.57
C GLU A 12 -36.48 3.91 -37.22
N GLY A 13 -36.23 4.67 -38.28
CA GLY A 13 -34.93 4.71 -38.95
C GLY A 13 -33.82 5.25 -38.04
N ASP A 14 -34.12 6.30 -37.27
CA ASP A 14 -33.17 6.91 -36.35
C ASP A 14 -32.97 6.07 -35.08
N GLN A 15 -34.00 5.39 -34.58
CA GLN A 15 -33.87 4.39 -33.51
C GLN A 15 -32.99 3.21 -33.94
N LYS A 16 -33.15 2.71 -35.16
CA LYS A 16 -32.31 1.62 -35.69
C LYS A 16 -30.85 2.03 -35.82
N LYS A 17 -30.58 3.25 -36.32
CA LYS A 17 -29.21 3.81 -36.36
C LYS A 17 -28.62 3.97 -34.97
N ARG A 18 -29.40 4.44 -33.99
CA ARG A 18 -28.96 4.59 -32.60
C ARG A 18 -28.65 3.23 -31.97
N SER A 19 -29.48 2.21 -32.19
CA SER A 19 -29.22 0.84 -31.74
C SER A 19 -27.92 0.29 -32.34
N GLN A 20 -27.73 0.41 -33.66
CA GLN A 20 -26.51 -0.04 -34.32
C GLN A 20 -25.25 0.69 -33.82
N ALA A 21 -25.36 1.98 -33.51
CA ALA A 21 -24.26 2.74 -32.92
C ALA A 21 -23.92 2.26 -31.50
N ILE A 22 -24.93 1.92 -30.70
CA ILE A 22 -24.74 1.31 -29.37
C ILE A 22 -24.07 -0.06 -29.51
N ASP A 23 -24.58 -0.93 -30.39
CA ASP A 23 -24.02 -2.27 -30.63
C ASP A 23 -22.55 -2.20 -31.04
N ARG A 24 -22.22 -1.27 -31.95
CA ARG A 24 -20.82 -1.03 -32.36
C ARG A 24 -19.95 -0.57 -31.20
N THR A 25 -20.45 0.33 -30.36
CA THR A 25 -19.73 0.81 -29.17
C THR A 25 -19.49 -0.33 -28.19
N LEU A 26 -20.51 -1.17 -27.96
CA LEU A 26 -20.42 -2.36 -27.10
C LEU A 26 -19.40 -3.39 -27.63
N GLU A 27 -19.35 -3.62 -28.95
CA GLU A 27 -18.34 -4.50 -29.54
C GLU A 27 -16.91 -3.94 -29.39
N GLU A 28 -16.74 -2.64 -29.60
CA GLU A 28 -15.44 -1.96 -29.43
C GLU A 28 -14.98 -2.00 -27.96
N ASP A 29 -15.88 -1.74 -27.01
CA ASP A 29 -15.61 -1.82 -25.58
C ASP A 29 -15.36 -3.26 -25.12
N SER A 30 -16.09 -4.23 -25.65
CA SER A 30 -15.83 -5.66 -25.39
C SER A 30 -14.43 -6.07 -25.84
N LYS A 31 -13.99 -5.61 -27.02
CA LYS A 31 -12.63 -5.87 -27.52
C LYS A 31 -11.56 -5.21 -26.66
N LYS A 32 -11.79 -4.00 -26.15
CA LYS A 32 -10.88 -3.31 -25.23
C LYS A 32 -10.78 -4.03 -23.89
N LEU A 33 -11.93 -4.38 -23.29
CA LEU A 33 -12.01 -5.11 -22.02
C LEU A 33 -11.31 -6.47 -22.10
N ARG A 34 -11.44 -7.19 -23.22
CA ARG A 34 -10.73 -8.47 -23.43
C ARG A 34 -9.20 -8.34 -23.48
N ARG A 35 -8.67 -7.14 -23.74
CA ARG A 35 -7.23 -6.86 -23.76
C ARG A 35 -6.73 -6.22 -22.46
N GLU A 36 -7.64 -5.92 -21.54
CA GLU A 36 -7.32 -5.31 -20.26
C GLU A 36 -6.86 -6.40 -19.27
N CYS A 37 -5.66 -6.24 -18.74
CA CYS A 37 -5.09 -7.13 -17.74
C CYS A 37 -5.52 -6.67 -16.36
N LYS A 38 -6.38 -7.45 -15.73
CA LYS A 38 -6.88 -7.16 -14.38
C LYS A 38 -5.89 -7.66 -13.33
N ILE A 39 -5.35 -6.73 -12.55
CA ILE A 39 -4.40 -7.01 -11.47
C ILE A 39 -5.04 -6.68 -10.13
N LEU A 40 -5.02 -7.63 -9.21
CA LEU A 40 -5.55 -7.45 -7.87
C LEU A 40 -4.41 -7.35 -6.84
N LEU A 41 -4.37 -6.26 -6.07
CA LEU A 41 -3.43 -6.09 -4.96
C LEU A 41 -4.03 -6.63 -3.67
N LEU A 42 -3.46 -7.69 -3.12
CA LEU A 42 -3.90 -8.32 -1.87
C LEU A 42 -2.78 -8.28 -0.82
N GLY A 43 -3.15 -8.49 0.45
CA GLY A 43 -2.22 -8.50 1.58
C GLY A 43 -2.79 -7.82 2.82
N SER A 44 -2.15 -8.03 3.96
CA SER A 44 -2.54 -7.45 5.26
C SER A 44 -2.58 -5.92 5.22
N GLY A 45 -3.22 -5.29 6.22
CA GLY A 45 -3.11 -3.85 6.41
C GLY A 45 -1.64 -3.42 6.44
N GLU A 46 -1.31 -2.29 5.82
CA GLU A 46 0.04 -1.70 5.83
C GLU A 46 1.12 -2.48 5.08
N SER A 47 0.80 -3.57 4.38
CA SER A 47 1.80 -4.34 3.63
C SER A 47 2.43 -3.61 2.42
N GLY A 48 1.92 -2.42 2.07
CA GLY A 48 2.45 -1.56 1.00
C GLY A 48 1.64 -1.52 -0.29
N LYS A 49 0.43 -2.13 -0.33
CA LYS A 49 -0.44 -2.15 -1.52
C LYS A 49 -0.69 -0.75 -2.12
N SER A 50 -1.19 0.18 -1.32
CA SER A 50 -1.47 1.54 -1.78
C SER A 50 -0.20 2.29 -2.20
N THR A 51 0.95 1.98 -1.58
CA THR A 51 2.25 2.52 -2.02
C THR A 51 2.63 2.00 -3.41
N ILE A 52 2.36 0.73 -3.73
CA ILE A 52 2.55 0.18 -5.08
C ILE A 52 1.66 0.90 -6.10
N VAL A 53 0.39 1.20 -5.77
CA VAL A 53 -0.47 2.00 -6.67
C VAL A 53 0.09 3.39 -6.89
N LYS A 54 0.54 4.06 -5.83
CA LYS A 54 1.18 5.38 -5.93
C LYS A 54 2.42 5.33 -6.84
N GLN A 55 3.23 4.27 -6.74
CA GLN A 55 4.34 4.06 -7.66
C GLN A 55 3.90 3.86 -9.11
N MET A 56 2.79 3.16 -9.37
CA MET A 56 2.28 3.01 -10.75
C MET A 56 1.92 4.36 -11.38
N LYS A 57 1.38 5.28 -10.58
CA LYS A 57 1.13 6.65 -11.02
C LYS A 57 2.43 7.39 -11.37
N ILE A 58 3.45 7.30 -10.50
CA ILE A 58 4.79 7.89 -10.74
C ILE A 58 5.46 7.32 -11.98
N ILE A 59 5.36 6.01 -12.18
CA ILE A 59 6.09 5.29 -13.23
C ILE A 59 5.37 5.38 -14.58
N HIS A 60 4.04 5.35 -14.61
CA HIS A 60 3.24 5.16 -15.84
C HIS A 60 2.22 6.28 -16.14
N GLN A 61 2.02 7.25 -15.24
CA GLN A 61 1.03 8.34 -15.42
C GLN A 61 1.61 9.74 -15.21
N ASN A 62 2.90 9.95 -15.50
CA ASN A 62 3.59 11.25 -15.39
C ASN A 62 3.65 11.83 -13.97
N GLY A 63 3.58 11.00 -12.92
CA GLY A 63 3.70 11.49 -11.55
C GLY A 63 2.46 12.17 -11.02
N TYR A 64 2.67 13.01 -10.01
CA TYR A 64 1.62 13.82 -9.39
C TYR A 64 1.74 15.28 -9.83
N SER A 65 0.61 15.90 -10.17
CA SER A 65 0.59 17.35 -10.38
C SER A 65 0.78 18.10 -9.06
N ARG A 66 1.11 19.39 -9.12
CA ARG A 66 1.21 20.23 -7.90
C ARG A 66 -0.08 20.24 -7.08
N ASP A 67 -1.23 20.31 -7.75
CA ASP A 67 -2.53 20.30 -7.09
C ASP A 67 -2.79 18.94 -6.40
N GLU A 68 -2.41 17.84 -7.04
CA GLU A 68 -2.53 16.51 -6.45
C GLU A 68 -1.59 16.31 -5.26
N LEU A 69 -0.36 16.82 -5.35
CA LEU A 69 0.58 16.83 -4.23
C LEU A 69 0.02 17.63 -3.05
N ALA A 70 -0.56 18.81 -3.30
CA ALA A 70 -1.17 19.65 -2.28
C ALA A 70 -2.32 18.94 -1.54
N MET A 71 -3.07 18.06 -2.19
CA MET A 71 -4.11 17.24 -1.53
C MET A 71 -3.57 16.31 -0.44
N TYR A 72 -2.27 15.96 -0.47
CA TYR A 72 -1.64 15.14 0.58
C TYR A 72 -1.15 15.94 1.79
N ARG A 73 -1.10 17.28 1.71
CA ARG A 73 -0.52 18.13 2.76
C ARG A 73 -1.12 17.85 4.14
N HIS A 74 -2.45 17.91 4.26
CA HIS A 74 -3.15 17.60 5.51
C HIS A 74 -2.85 16.17 6.02
N THR A 75 -2.78 15.19 5.11
CA THR A 75 -2.45 13.80 5.49
C THR A 75 -1.04 13.69 6.05
N ILE A 76 -0.06 14.39 5.44
CA ILE A 76 1.32 14.41 5.89
C ILE A 76 1.44 15.06 7.27
N TYR A 77 0.81 16.23 7.47
CA TYR A 77 0.76 16.88 8.78
C TYR A 77 0.16 15.99 9.86
N LYS A 78 -0.97 15.35 9.53
CA LYS A 78 -1.62 14.41 10.43
C LYS A 78 -0.72 13.22 10.75
N ASN A 79 -0.05 12.63 9.75
CA ASN A 79 0.86 11.52 10.00
C ASN A 79 2.05 11.92 10.86
N LEU A 80 2.65 13.09 10.63
CA LEU A 80 3.73 13.64 11.45
C LEU A 80 3.30 13.77 12.93
N VAL A 81 2.18 14.46 13.17
CA VAL A 81 1.68 14.71 14.53
C VAL A 81 1.23 13.41 15.21
N ASP A 82 0.51 12.54 14.50
CA ASP A 82 0.06 11.25 15.04
C ASP A 82 1.27 10.35 15.41
N CYS A 83 2.35 10.36 14.61
CA CYS A 83 3.57 9.63 14.94
C CYS A 83 4.26 10.20 16.18
N ALA A 84 4.35 11.53 16.31
CA ALA A 84 4.94 12.16 17.48
C ALA A 84 4.13 11.85 18.75
N LYS A 85 2.79 11.92 18.66
CA LYS A 85 1.89 11.52 19.75
C LYS A 85 2.02 10.04 20.13
N ALA A 86 2.16 9.15 19.15
CA ALA A 86 2.36 7.72 19.40
C ALA A 86 3.69 7.48 20.16
N LEU A 87 4.75 8.20 19.79
CA LEU A 87 6.05 8.12 20.47
C LEU A 87 5.96 8.60 21.93
N ILE A 88 5.29 9.72 22.18
CA ILE A 88 5.04 10.24 23.55
C ILE A 88 4.15 9.27 24.35
N GLY A 89 3.15 8.67 23.71
CA GLY A 89 2.32 7.62 24.31
C GLY A 89 3.15 6.43 24.77
N ALA A 90 4.08 5.97 23.94
CA ALA A 90 5.02 4.91 24.27
C ALA A 90 5.97 5.31 25.40
N MET A 91 6.51 6.54 25.40
CA MET A 91 7.32 7.07 26.51
C MET A 91 6.59 6.94 27.85
N ARG A 92 5.31 7.34 27.90
CA ARG A 92 4.48 7.22 29.10
C ARG A 92 4.22 5.76 29.49
N GLN A 93 3.98 4.89 28.51
CA GLN A 93 3.74 3.46 28.74
C GLN A 93 4.95 2.74 29.33
N PHE A 94 6.16 3.06 28.86
CA PHE A 94 7.41 2.44 29.30
C PHE A 94 8.14 3.25 30.39
N GLU A 95 7.49 4.26 30.96
CA GLU A 95 8.03 5.13 32.02
C GLU A 95 9.40 5.75 31.64
N VAL A 96 9.56 6.10 30.36
CA VAL A 96 10.77 6.76 29.83
C VAL A 96 10.60 8.27 29.90
N GLU A 97 11.36 8.89 30.79
CA GLU A 97 11.43 10.36 30.92
C GLU A 97 12.34 10.98 29.86
N VAL A 98 12.02 12.22 29.48
CA VAL A 98 12.90 13.06 28.63
C VAL A 98 14.19 13.40 29.35
N GLU A 99 15.30 13.46 28.62
CA GLU A 99 16.58 13.88 29.20
C GLU A 99 16.71 15.40 29.22
N ASP A 100 16.17 16.11 28.22
CA ASP A 100 16.05 17.56 28.25
C ASP A 100 14.74 17.98 28.97
N PRO A 101 14.82 18.68 30.12
CA PRO A 101 13.62 19.16 30.83
C PRO A 101 12.72 20.05 29.98
N ALA A 102 13.25 20.78 29.00
CA ALA A 102 12.47 21.61 28.08
C ALA A 102 11.55 20.77 27.17
N ASN A 103 11.89 19.50 26.95
CA ASN A 103 11.05 18.59 26.16
C ASN A 103 9.76 18.18 26.88
N ARG A 104 9.62 18.41 28.20
CA ARG A 104 8.35 18.12 28.91
C ARG A 104 7.20 18.99 28.39
N GLU A 105 7.41 20.30 28.32
CA GLU A 105 6.42 21.26 27.82
C GLU A 105 6.14 21.01 26.33
N ARG A 106 7.16 20.69 25.55
CA ARG A 106 7.01 20.31 24.12
C ARG A 106 6.15 19.06 23.96
N CYS A 107 6.34 18.03 24.78
CA CYS A 107 5.52 16.83 24.77
C CYS A 107 4.05 17.12 25.08
N GLU A 108 3.78 17.97 26.09
CA GLU A 108 2.41 18.40 26.42
C GLU A 108 1.77 19.16 25.25
N TYR A 109 2.50 20.12 24.68
CA TYR A 109 2.05 20.87 23.51
C TYR A 109 1.75 19.97 22.30
N ILE A 110 2.64 19.02 21.97
CA ILE A 110 2.41 18.04 20.88
C ILE A 110 1.14 17.23 21.15
N MET A 111 0.93 16.76 22.38
CA MET A 111 -0.23 15.93 22.75
C MET A 111 -1.56 16.68 22.60
N GLU A 112 -1.59 17.96 22.95
CA GLU A 112 -2.78 18.82 22.84
C GLU A 112 -3.03 19.33 21.43
N TYR A 113 -2.00 19.43 20.59
CA TYR A 113 -2.13 19.99 19.25
C TYR A 113 -3.05 19.17 18.33
N ALA A 114 -3.96 19.84 17.64
CA ALA A 114 -4.79 19.26 16.61
C ALA A 114 -4.45 19.91 15.26
N VAL A 115 -4.17 19.08 14.25
CA VAL A 115 -3.96 19.55 12.88
C VAL A 115 -5.27 20.13 12.36
N ASP A 116 -5.19 21.32 11.77
CA ASP A 116 -6.35 21.99 11.19
C ASP A 116 -6.95 21.12 10.05
N PRO A 117 -8.29 20.94 10.02
CA PRO A 117 -8.93 20.20 8.94
C PRO A 117 -8.82 20.88 7.57
N ASP A 118 -8.55 22.19 7.51
CA ASP A 118 -8.32 22.90 6.25
C ASP A 118 -6.91 22.57 5.69
N PRO A 119 -6.82 21.91 4.52
CA PRO A 119 -5.53 21.59 3.90
C PRO A 119 -4.74 22.82 3.43
N GLN A 120 -5.34 24.00 3.38
CA GLN A 120 -4.65 25.25 3.05
C GLN A 120 -3.95 25.86 4.27
N GLN A 121 -4.38 25.49 5.48
CA GLN A 121 -3.78 26.01 6.70
C GLN A 121 -2.41 25.36 6.92
N ALA A 122 -1.38 26.20 7.09
CA ALA A 122 -0.04 25.74 7.40
C ALA A 122 0.04 25.14 8.81
N LEU A 123 0.96 24.21 9.01
CA LEU A 123 1.28 23.68 10.33
C LEU A 123 1.89 24.79 11.20
N ASP A 124 1.58 24.81 12.50
CA ASP A 124 2.23 25.75 13.42
C ASP A 124 3.75 25.42 13.46
N PRO A 125 4.65 26.36 13.13
CA PRO A 125 6.10 26.10 13.13
C PRO A 125 6.62 25.60 14.48
N ARG A 126 5.95 25.96 15.59
CA ARG A 126 6.29 25.47 16.94
C ARG A 126 6.13 23.96 17.08
N ILE A 127 5.23 23.34 16.31
CA ILE A 127 5.11 21.87 16.25
C ILE A 127 6.33 21.27 15.59
N GLY A 128 6.82 21.88 14.51
CA GLY A 128 8.03 21.42 13.85
C GLY A 128 9.24 21.47 14.77
N GLU A 129 9.41 22.58 15.48
CA GLU A 129 10.45 22.75 16.49
C GLU A 129 10.33 21.72 17.63
N ALA A 130 9.13 21.58 18.20
CA ALA A 130 8.89 20.65 19.31
C ALA A 130 9.21 19.20 18.93
N VAL A 131 8.78 18.75 17.74
CA VAL A 131 9.05 17.40 17.25
C VAL A 131 10.53 17.23 16.91
N SER A 132 11.18 18.22 16.30
CA SER A 132 12.63 18.17 16.00
C SER A 132 13.47 18.00 17.27
N HIS A 133 13.15 18.74 18.32
CA HIS A 133 13.84 18.65 19.61
C HIS A 133 13.56 17.33 20.34
N LEU A 134 12.30 16.87 20.34
CA LEU A 134 11.96 15.58 20.93
C LEU A 134 12.66 14.43 20.20
N TRP A 135 12.68 14.43 18.86
CA TRP A 135 13.30 13.38 18.07
C TRP A 135 14.81 13.25 18.31
N LYS A 136 15.47 14.37 18.65
CA LYS A 136 16.90 14.43 18.99
C LYS A 136 17.18 14.11 20.46
N ASP A 137 16.16 13.95 21.31
CA ASP A 137 16.34 13.60 22.73
C ASP A 137 16.89 12.17 22.85
N PRO A 138 17.95 11.93 23.65
CA PRO A 138 18.51 10.59 23.82
C PRO A 138 17.50 9.56 24.37
N CYS A 139 16.44 10.00 25.06
CA CYS A 139 15.39 9.11 25.55
C CYS A 139 14.70 8.32 24.43
N ILE A 140 14.64 8.88 23.21
CA ILE A 140 13.99 8.23 22.06
C ILE A 140 14.63 6.89 21.73
N SER A 141 15.95 6.76 21.88
CA SER A 141 16.62 5.48 21.64
C SER A 141 16.10 4.39 22.58
N LYS A 142 15.86 4.72 23.86
CA LYS A 142 15.31 3.81 24.87
C LYS A 142 13.87 3.41 24.52
N VAL A 143 13.04 4.35 24.05
CA VAL A 143 11.67 4.05 23.62
C VAL A 143 11.66 3.11 22.40
N LEU A 144 12.57 3.33 21.45
CA LEU A 144 12.66 2.53 20.23
C LEU A 144 13.22 1.11 20.48
N GLU A 145 13.82 0.82 21.63
CA GLU A 145 14.13 -0.56 22.04
C GLU A 145 12.86 -1.40 22.20
N HIS A 146 11.74 -0.76 22.55
CA HIS A 146 10.42 -1.38 22.70
C HIS A 146 9.53 -1.25 21.44
N GLN A 147 10.09 -0.92 20.27
CA GLN A 147 9.32 -0.63 19.04
C GLN A 147 8.41 -1.78 18.57
N ASN A 148 8.65 -3.02 18.99
CA ASN A 148 7.79 -4.17 18.72
C ASN A 148 6.58 -4.30 19.68
N GLU A 149 6.57 -3.53 20.77
CA GLU A 149 5.55 -3.60 21.83
C GLU A 149 4.47 -2.50 21.71
N PHE A 150 4.69 -1.51 20.86
CA PHE A 150 3.71 -0.49 20.54
C PHE A 150 3.62 -0.26 19.04
N TYR A 151 2.54 0.37 18.61
CA TYR A 151 2.38 0.72 17.21
C TYR A 151 3.01 2.07 16.91
N LEU A 152 3.96 2.06 15.97
CA LEU A 152 4.51 3.25 15.33
C LEU A 152 4.47 3.07 13.82
N MET A 153 4.13 4.13 13.09
CA MET A 153 4.16 4.07 11.63
C MET A 153 5.59 3.86 11.15
N ASP A 154 5.80 2.96 10.19
CA ASP A 154 7.11 2.69 9.60
C ASP A 154 7.81 3.94 9.02
N SER A 155 7.03 4.92 8.55
CA SER A 155 7.53 6.17 7.97
C SER A 155 7.73 7.28 9.02
N ALA A 156 7.51 7.02 10.31
CA ALA A 156 7.71 8.01 11.37
C ALA A 156 9.12 8.63 11.35
N PRO A 157 10.23 7.86 11.24
CA PRO A 157 11.57 8.45 11.19
C PRO A 157 11.74 9.45 10.04
N TYR A 158 11.21 9.13 8.84
CA TYR A 158 11.25 10.05 7.70
C TYR A 158 10.54 11.37 8.01
N PHE A 159 9.35 11.33 8.60
CA PHE A 159 8.63 12.56 8.92
C PHE A 159 9.34 13.39 9.99
N PHE A 160 9.99 12.74 10.95
CA PHE A 160 10.76 13.44 11.97
C PHE A 160 12.05 14.04 11.42
N ASP A 161 12.74 13.34 10.52
CA ASP A 161 13.94 13.84 9.86
C ASP A 161 13.62 15.03 8.92
N GLU A 162 12.44 15.00 8.28
CA GLU A 162 11.98 16.05 7.36
C GLU A 162 11.12 17.13 8.04
N VAL A 163 11.00 17.11 9.38
CA VAL A 163 10.03 17.92 10.11
C VAL A 163 10.24 19.42 9.90
N GLU A 164 11.50 19.87 9.80
CA GLU A 164 11.83 21.27 9.58
C GLU A 164 11.28 21.75 8.23
N ARG A 165 11.43 20.96 7.16
CA ARG A 165 10.83 21.23 5.85
C ARG A 165 9.29 21.14 5.87
N ILE A 166 8.74 20.12 6.54
CA ILE A 166 7.28 19.90 6.60
C ILE A 166 6.58 21.03 7.34
N SER A 167 7.23 21.63 8.33
CA SER A 167 6.66 22.69 9.17
C SER A 167 6.75 24.10 8.59
N THR A 168 7.33 24.29 7.39
CA THR A 168 7.41 25.63 6.79
C THR A 168 6.03 26.10 6.28
N PRO A 169 5.71 27.40 6.35
CA PRO A 169 4.42 27.92 5.88
C PRO A 169 4.16 27.68 4.39
N ASP A 170 5.22 27.58 3.59
CA ASP A 170 5.23 27.35 2.16
C ASP A 170 5.45 25.88 1.77
N PHE A 171 5.31 24.95 2.71
CA PHE A 171 5.55 23.52 2.48
C PHE A 171 4.75 22.97 1.29
N GLU A 172 5.47 22.49 0.28
CA GLU A 172 4.91 21.73 -0.84
C GLU A 172 5.30 20.25 -0.71
N PRO A 173 4.31 19.34 -0.63
CA PRO A 173 4.56 17.90 -0.63
C PRO A 173 5.30 17.43 -1.87
N THR A 174 6.20 16.48 -1.70
CA THR A 174 6.93 15.79 -2.77
C THR A 174 6.36 14.39 -3.01
N GLU A 175 6.73 13.75 -4.12
CA GLU A 175 6.36 12.34 -4.35
C GLU A 175 6.89 11.42 -3.24
N ALA A 176 8.06 11.73 -2.66
CA ALA A 176 8.64 11.00 -1.55
C ALA A 176 7.77 11.09 -0.27
N ASP A 177 7.16 12.26 -0.04
CA ASP A 177 6.17 12.46 1.02
C ASP A 177 4.91 11.66 0.75
N VAL A 178 4.38 11.73 -0.48
CA VAL A 178 3.17 11.02 -0.89
C VAL A 178 3.32 9.51 -0.76
N LEU A 179 4.47 8.94 -1.13
CA LEU A 179 4.74 7.50 -0.99
C LEU A 179 4.72 7.00 0.46
N ARG A 180 5.09 7.87 1.40
CA ARG A 180 5.14 7.59 2.85
C ARG A 180 3.88 8.03 3.59
N ALA A 181 3.10 8.94 3.01
CA ALA A 181 1.82 9.36 3.53
C ALA A 181 0.86 8.17 3.60
N ARG A 182 0.19 8.06 4.73
CA ARG A 182 -0.66 6.95 5.10
C ARG A 182 -2.08 7.42 5.36
N THR A 183 -2.99 6.84 4.59
CA THR A 183 -4.42 6.88 4.84
C THR A 183 -4.91 5.43 4.89
N LYS A 184 -5.75 5.10 5.87
CA LYS A 184 -6.36 3.78 5.93
C LYS A 184 -7.26 3.60 4.70
N THR A 185 -6.90 2.69 3.82
CA THR A 185 -7.69 2.35 2.63
C THR A 185 -8.98 1.65 3.04
N THR A 186 -10.12 2.25 2.71
CA THR A 186 -11.47 1.69 2.94
C THR A 186 -12.16 1.47 1.60
N GLY A 187 -12.69 0.27 1.37
CA GLY A 187 -13.31 -0.08 0.09
C GLY A 187 -12.32 -0.56 -0.98
N ILE A 188 -12.67 -0.32 -2.24
CA ILE A 188 -11.97 -0.78 -3.44
C ILE A 188 -11.66 0.46 -4.28
N TYR A 189 -10.40 0.63 -4.64
CA TYR A 189 -9.93 1.70 -5.51
C TYR A 189 -9.40 1.09 -6.81
N GLU A 190 -9.80 1.67 -7.93
CA GLU A 190 -9.39 1.22 -9.26
C GLU A 190 -8.44 2.23 -9.89
N THR A 191 -7.41 1.74 -10.57
CA THR A 191 -6.48 2.59 -11.33
C THR A 191 -6.18 1.92 -12.67
N ARG A 192 -6.31 2.68 -13.75
CA ARG A 192 -6.02 2.21 -15.10
C ARG A 192 -4.79 2.93 -15.65
N PHE A 193 -3.85 2.19 -16.22
CA PHE A 193 -2.66 2.76 -16.84
C PHE A 193 -2.16 1.89 -18.00
N GLN A 194 -1.42 2.49 -18.91
CA GLN A 194 -0.78 1.78 -20.01
C GLN A 194 0.64 1.39 -19.60
N MET A 195 0.94 0.09 -19.66
CA MET A 195 2.28 -0.46 -19.47
C MET A 195 2.79 -0.97 -20.83
N GLN A 196 3.31 -0.04 -21.63
CA GLN A 196 3.68 -0.28 -23.03
C GLN A 196 2.48 -0.75 -23.87
N GLN A 197 2.42 -2.04 -24.22
CA GLN A 197 1.33 -2.64 -25.01
C GLN A 197 0.22 -3.25 -24.14
N LEU A 198 0.43 -3.33 -22.82
CA LEU A 198 -0.55 -3.87 -21.88
C LEU A 198 -1.39 -2.75 -21.28
N SER A 199 -2.72 -2.90 -21.39
CA SER A 199 -3.66 -2.06 -20.66
C SER A 199 -3.87 -2.68 -19.28
N ILE A 200 -3.40 -2.03 -18.22
CA ILE A 200 -3.51 -2.56 -16.85
C ILE A 200 -4.69 -1.92 -16.15
N HIS A 201 -5.51 -2.75 -15.50
CA HIS A 201 -6.56 -2.35 -14.56
C HIS A 201 -6.25 -2.92 -13.19
N MET A 202 -5.72 -2.06 -12.33
CA MET A 202 -5.26 -2.42 -10.99
C MET A 202 -6.32 -2.09 -9.95
N PHE A 203 -6.55 -3.03 -9.03
CA PHE A 203 -7.49 -2.91 -7.92
C PHE A 203 -6.71 -2.92 -6.60
N ASP A 204 -6.81 -1.83 -5.83
CA ASP A 204 -6.32 -1.73 -4.44
C ASP A 204 -7.47 -1.86 -3.47
N VAL A 205 -7.38 -2.85 -2.59
CA VAL A 205 -8.42 -3.16 -1.61
C VAL A 205 -7.91 -2.99 -0.20
N GLY A 206 -8.78 -2.57 0.71
CA GLY A 206 -8.45 -2.46 2.13
C GLY A 206 -7.91 -3.78 2.70
N GLY A 207 -6.74 -3.75 3.33
CA GLY A 207 -6.05 -4.95 3.88
C GLY A 207 -6.53 -5.42 5.25
N GLN A 208 -7.24 -4.55 5.96
CA GLN A 208 -7.72 -4.81 7.32
C GLN A 208 -8.88 -5.80 7.32
N ARG A 209 -9.05 -6.54 8.41
CA ARG A 209 -10.06 -7.62 8.51
C ARG A 209 -11.47 -7.16 8.17
N SER A 210 -11.86 -5.96 8.61
CA SER A 210 -13.17 -5.37 8.32
C SER A 210 -13.44 -5.15 6.83
N GLU A 211 -12.39 -4.96 6.03
CA GLU A 211 -12.48 -4.64 4.62
C GLU A 211 -12.50 -5.88 3.71
N ARG A 212 -12.01 -7.03 4.21
CA ARG A 212 -11.80 -8.23 3.38
C ARG A 212 -13.08 -8.83 2.79
N LYS A 213 -14.23 -8.62 3.45
CA LYS A 213 -15.54 -9.06 2.91
C LYS A 213 -15.87 -8.42 1.56
N LYS A 214 -15.31 -7.23 1.28
CA LYS A 214 -15.55 -6.49 0.03
C LYS A 214 -14.73 -7.05 -1.14
N TRP A 215 -13.69 -7.84 -0.87
CA TRP A 215 -12.75 -8.31 -1.90
C TRP A 215 -13.42 -9.17 -2.97
N ILE A 216 -14.45 -9.93 -2.61
CA ILE A 216 -15.18 -10.79 -3.55
C ILE A 216 -15.70 -10.03 -4.78
N HIS A 217 -16.01 -8.73 -4.64
CA HIS A 217 -16.51 -7.88 -5.73
C HIS A 217 -15.49 -7.60 -6.84
N CYS A 218 -14.21 -7.97 -6.64
CA CYS A 218 -13.17 -7.79 -7.64
C CYS A 218 -12.49 -9.09 -8.08
N PHE A 219 -12.98 -10.26 -7.66
CA PHE A 219 -12.31 -11.56 -7.94
C PHE A 219 -12.57 -12.14 -9.33
N GLU A 220 -13.59 -11.67 -10.05
CA GLU A 220 -13.89 -12.16 -11.39
C GLU A 220 -12.84 -11.73 -12.42
N ASN A 221 -12.43 -12.67 -13.27
CA ASN A 221 -11.54 -12.45 -14.42
C ASN A 221 -10.22 -11.75 -14.06
N VAL A 222 -9.61 -12.11 -12.91
CA VAL A 222 -8.30 -11.60 -12.49
C VAL A 222 -7.19 -12.33 -13.24
N THR A 223 -6.43 -11.58 -14.04
CA THR A 223 -5.26 -12.09 -14.79
C THR A 223 -4.10 -12.43 -13.86
N SER A 224 -3.84 -11.61 -12.84
CA SER A 224 -2.74 -11.83 -11.90
C SER A 224 -3.03 -11.20 -10.54
N ILE A 225 -2.55 -11.85 -9.47
CA ILE A 225 -2.57 -11.29 -8.12
C ILE A 225 -1.17 -10.81 -7.77
N ILE A 226 -1.08 -9.59 -7.25
CA ILE A 226 0.11 -9.12 -6.53
C ILE A 226 -0.21 -9.20 -5.04
N PHE A 227 0.39 -10.17 -4.34
CA PHE A 227 0.22 -10.32 -2.91
C PHE A 227 1.39 -9.64 -2.18
N CYS A 228 1.10 -8.59 -1.41
CA CYS A 228 2.09 -7.82 -0.67
C CYS A 228 2.21 -8.34 0.77
N VAL A 229 3.43 -8.72 1.15
CA VAL A 229 3.84 -9.15 2.50
C VAL A 229 4.82 -8.11 3.04
N ALA A 230 4.59 -7.59 4.23
CA ALA A 230 5.57 -6.76 4.92
C ALA A 230 6.54 -7.64 5.71
N LEU A 231 7.77 -7.77 5.22
CA LEU A 231 8.80 -8.57 5.88
C LEU A 231 9.12 -8.08 7.29
N SER A 232 9.08 -6.76 7.52
CA SER A 232 9.41 -6.12 8.80
C SER A 232 8.39 -6.34 9.93
N GLU A 233 7.26 -6.99 9.64
CA GLU A 233 6.16 -7.20 10.60
C GLU A 233 6.27 -8.56 11.33
N TYR A 234 7.39 -9.27 11.20
CA TYR A 234 7.59 -10.62 11.78
C TYR A 234 7.53 -10.66 13.31
N ASP A 235 7.78 -9.55 13.98
CA ASP A 235 7.85 -9.41 15.43
C ASP A 235 6.78 -8.46 15.99
N GLN A 236 5.83 -8.03 15.15
CA GLN A 236 4.75 -7.14 15.54
C GLN A 236 3.43 -7.89 15.72
N VAL A 237 2.52 -7.28 16.49
CA VAL A 237 1.14 -7.74 16.67
C VAL A 237 0.15 -6.88 15.88
N LEU A 238 -1.04 -7.40 15.61
CA LEU A 238 -2.08 -6.65 14.88
C LEU A 238 -2.59 -5.48 15.71
N LEU A 239 -2.89 -4.38 15.02
CA LEU A 239 -3.60 -3.24 15.60
C LEU A 239 -5.00 -3.62 16.08
N GLU A 240 -5.67 -4.51 15.35
CA GLU A 240 -7.01 -4.97 15.67
C GLU A 240 -7.03 -6.03 16.79
N GLU A 241 -5.89 -6.70 17.06
CA GLU A 241 -5.80 -7.82 18.00
C GLU A 241 -4.35 -8.02 18.50
N SER A 242 -4.06 -7.55 19.72
CA SER A 242 -2.71 -7.52 20.29
C SER A 242 -2.10 -8.89 20.62
N SER A 243 -2.90 -9.96 20.62
CA SER A 243 -2.43 -11.33 20.84
C SER A 243 -1.89 -12.00 19.56
N GLN A 244 -2.12 -11.40 18.39
CA GLN A 244 -1.85 -12.05 17.12
C GLN A 244 -0.70 -11.40 16.35
N ASN A 245 0.30 -12.21 16.04
CA ASN A 245 1.45 -11.79 15.21
C ASN A 245 1.02 -11.45 13.76
N ARG A 246 1.51 -10.31 13.24
CA ARG A 246 1.13 -9.80 11.91
C ARG A 246 1.60 -10.69 10.75
N MET A 247 2.81 -11.27 10.84
CA MET A 247 3.31 -12.18 9.82
C MET A 247 2.52 -13.49 9.78
N MET A 248 2.13 -14.01 10.95
CA MET A 248 1.24 -15.18 11.01
C MET A 248 -0.15 -14.89 10.43
N GLU A 249 -0.72 -13.72 10.69
CA GLU A 249 -1.94 -13.27 10.01
C GLU A 249 -1.75 -13.17 8.49
N SER A 250 -0.60 -12.68 8.02
CA SER A 250 -0.30 -12.61 6.59
C SER A 250 -0.22 -14.01 5.95
N LEU A 251 0.32 -15.01 6.65
CA LEU A 251 0.34 -16.41 6.20
C LEU A 251 -1.06 -17.01 6.11
N VAL A 252 -1.90 -16.81 7.13
CA VAL A 252 -3.31 -17.27 7.13
C VAL A 252 -4.10 -16.61 6.00
N LEU A 253 -3.91 -15.30 5.81
CA LEU A 253 -4.53 -14.57 4.72
C LEU A 253 -4.09 -15.11 3.37
N PHE A 254 -2.79 -15.36 3.20
CA PHE A 254 -2.26 -15.91 1.96
C PHE A 254 -2.79 -17.31 1.68
N ASP A 255 -2.84 -18.20 2.68
CA ASP A 255 -3.43 -19.54 2.57
C ASP A 255 -4.87 -19.48 2.03
N SER A 256 -5.67 -18.52 2.50
CA SER A 256 -7.05 -18.33 2.04
C SER A 256 -7.15 -17.84 0.59
N VAL A 257 -6.17 -17.05 0.13
CA VAL A 257 -6.11 -16.51 -1.23
C VAL A 257 -5.58 -17.57 -2.20
N VAL A 258 -4.40 -18.13 -1.94
CA VAL A 258 -3.73 -19.06 -2.87
C VAL A 258 -4.52 -20.34 -3.11
N ASN A 259 -5.32 -20.78 -2.12
CA ASN A 259 -6.17 -21.97 -2.24
C ASN A 259 -7.63 -21.65 -2.58
N SER A 260 -7.94 -20.39 -2.92
CA SER A 260 -9.29 -19.98 -3.31
C SER A 260 -9.68 -20.54 -4.68
N ARG A 261 -10.92 -21.03 -4.81
CA ARG A 261 -11.48 -21.49 -6.08
C ARG A 261 -11.53 -20.38 -7.15
N TRP A 262 -11.59 -19.12 -6.72
CA TRP A 262 -11.58 -17.97 -7.63
C TRP A 262 -10.26 -17.82 -8.38
N PHE A 263 -9.15 -18.35 -7.86
CA PHE A 263 -7.80 -18.08 -8.35
C PHE A 263 -7.06 -19.34 -8.85
N MET A 264 -7.76 -20.44 -9.10
CA MET A 264 -7.15 -21.71 -9.51
C MET A 264 -6.29 -21.65 -10.79
N ARG A 265 -6.50 -20.63 -11.63
CA ARG A 265 -5.73 -20.40 -12.87
C ARG A 265 -4.90 -19.11 -12.83
N THR A 266 -4.94 -18.39 -11.71
CA THR A 266 -4.29 -17.09 -11.58
C THR A 266 -2.86 -17.28 -11.09
N SER A 267 -1.91 -16.56 -11.69
CA SER A 267 -0.55 -16.48 -11.16
C SER A 267 -0.48 -15.55 -9.96
N ILE A 268 0.42 -15.85 -9.02
CA ILE A 268 0.65 -14.97 -7.88
C ILE A 268 2.07 -14.41 -7.94
N ILE A 269 2.14 -13.09 -8.01
CA ILE A 269 3.37 -12.33 -7.81
C ILE A 269 3.43 -11.99 -6.32
N LEU A 270 4.45 -12.50 -5.62
CA LEU A 270 4.59 -12.33 -4.17
C LEU A 270 5.62 -11.23 -3.88
N PHE A 271 5.13 -10.07 -3.44
CA PHE A 271 5.99 -8.97 -3.02
C PHE A 271 6.35 -9.13 -1.55
N LEU A 272 7.62 -9.43 -1.31
CA LEU A 272 8.25 -9.45 0.00
C LEU A 272 8.80 -8.04 0.27
N ASN A 273 7.90 -7.16 0.71
CA ASN A 273 8.09 -5.73 0.83
C ASN A 273 8.73 -5.32 2.16
N LYS A 274 9.14 -4.05 2.26
CA LYS A 274 9.80 -3.45 3.44
C LYS A 274 11.13 -4.14 3.79
N VAL A 275 11.87 -4.58 2.76
CA VAL A 275 13.15 -5.30 2.93
C VAL A 275 14.22 -4.45 3.61
N ASP A 276 14.15 -3.12 3.46
CA ASP A 276 14.97 -2.12 4.13
C ASP A 276 14.75 -2.14 5.64
N LEU A 277 13.49 -2.05 6.08
CA LEU A 277 13.12 -2.11 7.50
C LEU A 277 13.41 -3.48 8.09
N PHE A 278 13.13 -4.55 7.33
CA PHE A 278 13.45 -5.92 7.73
C PHE A 278 14.95 -6.10 8.01
N ARG A 279 15.82 -5.60 7.12
CA ARG A 279 17.28 -5.64 7.29
C ARG A 279 17.74 -4.90 8.55
N ALA A 280 17.16 -3.73 8.82
CA ALA A 280 17.51 -2.96 10.01
C ALA A 280 17.08 -3.66 11.29
N LYS A 281 15.87 -4.25 11.29
CA LYS A 281 15.24 -4.87 12.45
C LYS A 281 15.85 -6.21 12.83
N LEU A 282 16.25 -7.02 11.85
CA LEU A 282 16.76 -8.38 12.06
C LEU A 282 18.00 -8.43 12.97
N LYS A 283 18.79 -7.35 13.02
CA LYS A 283 19.95 -7.20 13.92
C LYS A 283 19.58 -6.97 15.39
N LYS A 284 18.39 -6.43 15.66
CA LYS A 284 17.92 -6.04 16.99
C LYS A 284 16.88 -7.03 17.55
N SER A 285 16.04 -7.57 16.68
CA SER A 285 14.95 -8.48 17.01
C SER A 285 15.16 -9.79 16.22
N PRO A 286 15.82 -10.81 16.80
CA PRO A 286 16.11 -12.06 16.09
C PRO A 286 14.83 -12.77 15.61
N LEU A 287 14.80 -13.17 14.34
CA LEU A 287 13.64 -13.86 13.75
C LEU A 287 13.29 -15.18 14.50
N ALA A 288 14.30 -15.87 15.02
CA ALA A 288 14.15 -17.12 15.76
C ALA A 288 13.27 -17.00 17.02
N ASN A 289 13.15 -15.80 17.60
CA ASN A 289 12.29 -15.56 18.76
C ASN A 289 10.79 -15.70 18.41
N TYR A 290 10.44 -15.47 17.15
CA TYR A 290 9.07 -15.53 16.64
C TYR A 290 8.83 -16.77 15.76
N PHE A 291 9.90 -17.31 15.20
CA PHE A 291 9.91 -18.49 14.34
C PHE A 291 10.98 -19.47 14.85
N PRO A 292 10.70 -20.29 15.88
CA PRO A 292 11.70 -21.12 16.55
C PRO A 292 12.38 -22.17 15.65
N ASP A 293 11.75 -22.52 14.53
CA ASP A 293 12.29 -23.43 13.51
C ASP A 293 13.29 -22.75 12.55
N TYR A 294 13.50 -21.43 12.65
CA TYR A 294 14.48 -20.70 11.87
C TYR A 294 15.86 -20.68 12.54
N SER A 295 16.89 -21.10 11.79
CA SER A 295 18.29 -21.18 12.27
C SER A 295 19.28 -20.34 11.44
N GLY A 296 18.78 -19.47 10.54
CA GLY A 296 19.62 -18.73 9.59
C GLY A 296 20.35 -17.50 10.15
N GLY A 297 20.16 -17.16 11.43
CA GLY A 297 20.75 -15.98 12.06
C GLY A 297 20.19 -14.66 11.51
N ASP A 298 21.01 -13.60 11.54
CA ASP A 298 20.64 -12.26 11.08
C ASP A 298 20.88 -12.01 9.57
N ASP A 299 21.13 -13.07 8.79
CA ASP A 299 21.29 -12.98 7.35
C ASP A 299 19.93 -12.71 6.66
N VAL A 300 19.80 -11.52 6.07
CA VAL A 300 18.57 -11.05 5.41
C VAL A 300 18.10 -12.00 4.31
N ASN A 301 19.02 -12.55 3.52
CA ASN A 301 18.66 -13.42 2.40
C ASN A 301 18.15 -14.77 2.89
N ARG A 302 18.79 -15.35 3.92
CA ARG A 302 18.33 -16.59 4.55
C ARG A 302 16.99 -16.40 5.24
N ALA A 303 16.82 -15.30 5.97
CA ALA A 303 15.57 -14.96 6.65
C ALA A 303 14.42 -14.74 5.65
N ALA A 304 14.66 -14.00 4.57
CA ALA A 304 13.65 -13.80 3.52
C ALA A 304 13.32 -15.10 2.76
N LYS A 305 14.32 -15.95 2.47
CA LYS A 305 14.10 -17.28 1.87
C LYS A 305 13.30 -18.20 2.79
N TYR A 306 13.55 -18.14 4.09
CA TYR A 306 12.78 -18.87 5.09
C TYR A 306 11.32 -18.42 5.10
N LEU A 307 11.05 -17.11 5.15
CA LEU A 307 9.69 -16.59 5.09
C LEU A 307 9.01 -16.99 3.78
N LEU A 308 9.69 -16.84 2.64
CA LEU A 308 9.19 -17.34 1.35
C LEU A 308 8.86 -18.83 1.37
N TRP A 309 9.69 -19.65 2.02
CA TRP A 309 9.42 -21.08 2.19
C TRP A 309 8.13 -21.31 3.00
N ARG A 310 7.88 -20.57 4.09
CA ARG A 310 6.63 -20.63 4.84
C ARG A 310 5.41 -20.29 3.98
N PHE A 311 5.50 -19.28 3.10
CA PHE A 311 4.44 -18.96 2.14
C PHE A 311 4.23 -20.07 1.11
N ASN A 312 5.30 -20.70 0.62
CA ASN A 312 5.19 -21.85 -0.29
C ASN A 312 4.52 -23.06 0.38
N GLN A 313 4.74 -23.31 1.67
CA GLN A 313 4.14 -24.45 2.38
C GLN A 313 2.61 -24.42 2.42
N VAL A 314 2.01 -23.22 2.47
CA VAL A 314 0.55 -23.08 2.48
C VAL A 314 -0.07 -23.10 1.07
N ASN A 315 0.74 -23.07 0.01
CA ASN A 315 0.29 -23.16 -1.38
C ASN A 315 -0.03 -24.62 -1.79
N ARG A 316 -1.16 -25.13 -1.29
CA ARG A 316 -1.66 -26.49 -1.58
C ARG A 316 -2.24 -26.62 -2.99
N ALA A 317 -2.69 -25.51 -3.58
CA ALA A 317 -3.15 -25.43 -4.96
C ALA A 317 -2.00 -25.49 -5.98
N HIS A 318 -0.74 -25.45 -5.53
CA HIS A 318 0.45 -25.46 -6.39
C HIS A 318 0.42 -24.38 -7.48
N LEU A 319 -0.12 -23.20 -7.15
CA LEU A 319 -0.11 -22.06 -8.07
C LEU A 319 1.32 -21.56 -8.30
N ASN A 320 1.57 -21.02 -9.49
CA ASN A 320 2.86 -20.42 -9.81
C ASN A 320 3.10 -19.17 -8.96
N LEU A 321 4.15 -19.20 -8.14
CA LEU A 321 4.57 -18.11 -7.28
C LEU A 321 5.84 -17.45 -7.81
N TYR A 322 5.76 -16.13 -8.01
CA TYR A 322 6.86 -15.29 -8.51
C TYR A 322 7.29 -14.32 -7.42
N PRO A 323 8.28 -14.67 -6.58
CA PRO A 323 8.67 -13.85 -5.44
C PRO A 323 9.63 -12.73 -5.83
N HIS A 324 9.40 -11.54 -5.29
CA HIS A 324 10.28 -10.38 -5.45
C HIS A 324 10.49 -9.68 -4.11
N LEU A 325 11.75 -9.41 -3.77
CA LEU A 325 12.08 -8.51 -2.67
C LEU A 325 11.83 -7.07 -3.13
N THR A 326 11.02 -6.34 -2.37
CA THR A 326 10.62 -4.98 -2.73
C THR A 326 10.85 -4.00 -1.60
N GLN A 327 11.12 -2.76 -1.99
CA GLN A 327 11.01 -1.59 -1.15
C GLN A 327 10.07 -0.62 -1.88
N ALA A 328 8.79 -0.65 -1.50
CA ALA A 328 7.75 0.12 -2.20
C ALA A 328 7.98 1.64 -2.18
N THR A 329 8.80 2.15 -1.27
CA THR A 329 9.19 3.57 -1.21
C THR A 329 10.36 3.92 -2.14
N ASP A 330 11.07 2.94 -2.71
CA ASP A 330 12.13 3.14 -3.69
C ASP A 330 11.58 2.94 -5.12
N THR A 331 11.43 4.05 -5.84
CA THR A 331 10.93 4.06 -7.22
C THR A 331 11.84 3.28 -8.18
N SER A 332 13.16 3.27 -7.97
CA SER A 332 14.08 2.53 -8.84
C SER A 332 13.93 1.02 -8.64
N ASN A 333 13.80 0.58 -7.38
CA ASN A 333 13.51 -0.81 -7.05
C ASN A 333 12.19 -1.27 -7.69
N ILE A 334 11.13 -0.48 -7.56
CA ILE A 334 9.82 -0.83 -8.13
C ILE A 334 9.83 -0.84 -9.66
N ARG A 335 10.54 0.07 -10.33
CA ARG A 335 10.72 0.02 -11.79
C ARG A 335 11.36 -1.29 -12.24
N LEU A 336 12.42 -1.74 -11.56
CA LEU A 336 13.10 -3.01 -11.87
C LEU A 336 12.20 -4.23 -11.62
N VAL A 337 11.51 -4.26 -10.49
CA VAL A 337 10.62 -5.37 -10.14
C VAL A 337 9.45 -5.45 -11.12
N PHE A 338 8.81 -4.33 -11.47
CA PHE A 338 7.73 -4.34 -12.46
C PHE A 338 8.20 -4.70 -13.87
N ALA A 339 9.44 -4.35 -14.24
CA ALA A 339 10.00 -4.82 -15.51
C ALA A 339 10.10 -6.36 -15.57
N ALA A 340 10.49 -7.01 -14.46
CA ALA A 340 10.52 -8.47 -14.36
C ALA A 340 9.11 -9.08 -14.33
N VAL A 341 8.20 -8.48 -13.56
CA VAL A 341 6.81 -8.95 -13.42
C VAL A 341 6.01 -8.80 -14.71
N LYS A 342 6.36 -7.82 -15.56
CA LYS A 342 5.71 -7.57 -16.85
C LYS A 342 5.66 -8.82 -17.73
N GLU A 343 6.77 -9.55 -17.81
CA GLU A 343 6.84 -10.76 -18.64
C GLU A 343 5.89 -11.84 -18.13
N THR A 344 5.83 -12.03 -16.81
CA THR A 344 4.88 -12.93 -16.16
C THR A 344 3.44 -12.53 -16.47
N ILE A 345 3.08 -11.25 -16.32
CA ILE A 345 1.72 -10.76 -16.62
C ILE A 345 1.38 -10.98 -18.09
N LEU A 346 2.30 -10.67 -19.01
CA LEU A 346 2.09 -10.85 -20.44
C LEU A 346 1.85 -12.32 -20.80
N GLN A 347 2.66 -13.24 -20.26
CA GLN A 347 2.50 -14.67 -20.49
C GLN A 347 1.14 -15.17 -20.00
N ASN A 348 0.67 -14.70 -18.84
CA ASN A 348 -0.64 -15.11 -18.31
C ASN A 348 -1.79 -14.51 -19.12
N ALA A 349 -1.70 -13.24 -19.50
CA ALA A 349 -2.68 -12.61 -20.37
C ALA A 349 -2.82 -13.33 -21.72
N LEU A 350 -1.69 -13.79 -22.30
CA LEU A 350 -1.70 -14.56 -23.53
C LEU A 350 -2.34 -15.95 -23.36
N LYS A 351 -2.06 -16.65 -22.26
CA LYS A 351 -2.72 -17.94 -21.92
C LYS A 351 -4.23 -17.78 -21.73
N ASP A 352 -4.65 -16.74 -21.01
CA ASP A 352 -6.08 -16.46 -20.78
C ASP A 352 -6.82 -16.14 -22.09
N SER A 353 -6.11 -15.54 -23.06
CA SER A 353 -6.66 -15.25 -24.39
C SER A 353 -6.71 -16.46 -25.34
N GLY A 354 -6.16 -17.62 -24.93
CA GLY A 354 -6.11 -18.85 -25.74
C GLY A 354 -5.14 -18.80 -26.92
N ILE A 355 -4.16 -17.87 -26.90
CA ILE A 355 -3.12 -17.73 -27.93
C ILE A 355 -1.93 -18.66 -27.65
N LEU A 356 -1.71 -18.99 -26.37
CA LEU A 356 -0.74 -19.96 -25.83
C LEU A 356 -1.50 -21.05 -25.08
#